data_AF-A0A7Y2X474-F1
#
_entry.id   AF-A0A7Y2X474-F1
#
_cell.length_a   1.000
_cell.length_b   1.000
_cell.length_c   1.000
_cell.angle_alpha   90.00
_cell.angle_beta   90.00
_cell.angle_gamma   90.00
#
_symmetry.space_group_name_H-M   'P 1'
#
loop_
_entity.id
_entity.type
_entity.pdbx_description
1 polymer ?
#
loop_
_entity_poly.entity_id
_entity_poly.type
_entity_poly.pdbx_seq_one_letter_code
_entity_poly.pdbx_strand_id
1 'polypeptide(L)' 'MQRDYQIFDLIEAEKQRQINGIELIASENFTSPQVMEAAGSVLTNKYAEGYPGKRYYGGCEVV' A
#
# COMPACT_ATOMS: atom_id res chain seq x y z
N MET A 1 -19.67 -3.14 3.25
CA MET A 1 -18.99 -1.84 3.48
C MET A 1 -19.51 -0.84 2.48
N GLN A 2 -19.77 0.39 2.90
CA GLN A 2 -20.04 1.50 2.00
C GLN A 2 -18.71 2.04 1.46
N ARG A 3 -18.65 2.33 0.16
CA ARG A 3 -17.49 2.98 -0.44
C ARG A 3 -17.47 4.45 -0.02
N ASP A 4 -16.32 4.92 0.47
CA ASP A 4 -16.13 6.32 0.83
C ASP A 4 -15.78 7.16 -0.41
N TYR A 5 -16.80 7.68 -1.09
CA TYR A 5 -16.61 8.45 -2.32
C TYR A 5 -15.77 9.71 -2.12
N GLN A 6 -15.86 10.36 -0.95
CA GLN A 6 -15.10 11.57 -0.66
C GLN A 6 -13.59 11.29 -0.67
N ILE A 7 -13.16 10.18 -0.07
CA ILE A 7 -11.75 9.79 -0.07
C ILE A 7 -11.28 9.43 -1.48
N PHE A 8 -12.08 8.71 -2.27
CA PHE A 8 -11.70 8.35 -3.64
C PHE A 8 -11.61 9.56 -4.57
N ASP A 9 -12.47 10.57 -4.39
CA ASP A 9 -12.40 11.82 -5.14
C ASP A 9 -11.11 12.59 -4.83
N LEU A 10 -10.70 12.62 -3.56
CA LEU A 10 -9.43 13.23 -3.15
C LEU A 10 -8.20 12.49 -3.71
N ILE A 11 -8.24 11.15 -3.74
CA ILE A 11 -7.15 10.34 -4.34
C ILE A 11 -7.01 10.65 -5.83
N GLU A 12 -8.11 10.74 -6.58
CA GLU A 12 -8.04 11.08 -8.00
C GLU A 12 -7.56 12.51 -8.22
N ALA A 13 -8.01 13.47 -7.39
CA ALA A 13 -7.52 14.85 -7.46
C ALA A 13 -6.00 14.94 -7.23
N GLU A 14 -5.45 14.21 -6.25
CA GLU A 14 -4.00 14.18 -5.99
C GLU A 14 -3.22 13.50 -7.13
N LYS A 15 -3.76 12.42 -7.69
CA LYS A 15 -3.17 11.79 -8.88
C LYS A 15 -3.07 12.77 -10.04
N GLN A 16 -4.12 13.56 -10.30
CA GLN A 16 -4.07 14.59 -11.34
C GLN A 16 -3.06 15.69 -11.02
N ARG A 17 -2.92 16.08 -9.75
CA ARG A 17 -1.89 17.05 -9.31
C ARG A 17 -0.48 16.52 -9.63
N GLN A 18 -0.19 15.28 -9.29
CA GLN A 18 1.11 14.64 -9.53
C GLN A 18 1.43 14.47 -11.02
N ILE A 19 0.43 14.11 -11.84
CA ILE A 19 0.62 13.95 -13.30
C ILE A 19 0.96 15.28 -13.99
N ASN A 20 0.35 16.38 -13.53
CA ASN A 20 0.48 17.68 -14.16
C ASN A 20 1.59 18.55 -13.54
N GLY A 21 2.21 18.10 -12.43
CA GLY A 21 3.29 18.79 -11.73
C GLY A 21 4.68 18.34 -12.19
N ILE A 22 5.67 19.23 -12.08
CA ILE A 22 7.09 18.86 -12.18
C ILE A 22 7.61 18.70 -10.75
N GLU A 23 7.81 17.46 -10.32
CA GLU A 23 8.27 17.16 -8.98
C GLU A 23 9.81 17.18 -8.91
N LEU A 24 10.37 18.14 -8.19
CA LEU A 24 11.82 18.38 -8.07
C LEU A 24 12.37 18.09 -6.66
N ILE A 25 11.55 17.55 -5.77
CA ILE A 25 11.99 17.16 -4.43
C ILE A 25 12.81 15.88 -4.55
N ALA A 26 14.11 15.98 -4.25
CA ALA A 26 15.07 14.90 -4.50
C ALA A 26 14.77 13.57 -3.78
N SER A 27 13.97 13.61 -2.71
CA SER A 27 13.58 12.44 -1.93
C SER A 27 12.22 11.85 -2.33
N GLU A 28 11.44 12.55 -3.16
CA GLU A 28 10.16 12.05 -3.65
C GLU A 28 10.36 11.15 -4.86
N ASN A 29 9.40 10.24 -5.09
CA ASN A 29 9.46 9.30 -6.20
C ASN A 29 8.07 8.73 -6.51
N PHE A 30 7.93 8.12 -7.68
CA PHE A 30 6.76 7.37 -8.08
C PHE A 30 7.05 5.88 -8.00
N THR A 31 6.30 5.16 -7.17
CA THR A 31 6.39 3.71 -7.10
C THR A 31 5.68 3.03 -8.27
N SER A 32 5.99 1.76 -8.53
CA SER A 32 5.33 1.03 -9.61
C SER A 32 3.90 0.57 -9.20
N PRO A 33 2.99 0.38 -10.17
CA PRO A 33 1.66 -0.18 -9.90
C PRO A 33 1.70 -1.53 -9.17
N GLN A 34 2.67 -2.37 -9.48
CA GLN A 34 2.84 -3.69 -8.86
C GLN A 34 3.15 -3.58 -7.35
N VAL A 35 3.92 -2.56 -6.93
CA VAL A 35 4.20 -2.33 -5.51
C VAL A 35 2.95 -1.86 -4.77
N MET A 36 2.15 -0.96 -5.38
CA MET A 36 0.89 -0.50 -4.78
C MET A 36 -0.13 -1.64 -4.62
N GLU A 37 -0.23 -2.52 -5.62
CA GLU A 37 -1.09 -3.70 -5.57
C GLU A 37 -0.71 -4.64 -4.42
N ALA A 38 0.59 -4.93 -4.26
CA ALA A 38 1.07 -5.77 -3.17
C ALA A 38 0.84 -5.13 -1.78
N ALA A 39 1.06 -3.82 -1.66
CA ALA A 39 0.87 -3.08 -0.40
C ALA A 39 -0.60 -3.07 0.08
N GLY A 40 -1.56 -3.06 -0.86
CA GLY A 40 -3.00 -3.14 -0.58
C GLY A 40 -3.57 -4.56 -0.48
N SER A 41 -2.72 -5.59 -0.47
CA SER A 41 -3.15 -6.99 -0.54
C SER A 41 -3.62 -7.54 0.81
N VAL A 42 -4.16 -8.76 0.79
CA VAL A 42 -4.63 -9.51 1.97
C VAL A 42 -3.52 -9.82 2.99
N LEU A 43 -2.24 -9.60 2.66
CA LEU A 43 -1.13 -9.75 3.60
C LEU A 43 -1.30 -8.87 4.84
N THR A 44 -1.97 -7.71 4.72
CA THR A 44 -2.28 -6.81 5.85
C THR A 44 -3.11 -7.47 6.95
N ASN A 45 -3.85 -8.53 6.62
CA ASN A 45 -4.70 -9.23 7.59
C ASN A 45 -3.90 -10.18 8.50
N LYS A 46 -2.62 -10.45 8.18
CA LYS A 46 -1.86 -11.49 8.86
C LYS A 46 -0.93 -10.94 9.92
N TYR A 47 -1.15 -11.38 11.16
CA TYR A 47 -0.22 -11.17 12.26
C TYR A 47 0.84 -12.29 12.28
N ALA A 48 2.12 -11.93 12.21
CA ALA A 48 3.22 -12.88 12.03
C ALA A 48 4.47 -12.52 12.87
N GLU A 49 4.27 -12.18 14.15
CA GLU A 49 5.40 -11.86 15.04
C GLU A 49 6.42 -12.99 15.16
N GLY A 50 7.69 -12.59 15.36
CA GLY A 50 8.85 -13.48 15.37
C GLY A 50 9.55 -13.51 14.01
N TYR A 51 10.30 -14.57 13.75
CA TYR A 51 11.04 -14.77 12.51
C TYR A 51 10.48 -15.98 11.74
N PRO A 52 10.76 -16.12 10.43
CA PRO A 52 10.44 -17.35 9.69
C PRO A 52 10.97 -18.60 10.42
N GLY A 53 10.11 -19.61 10.61
CA GLY A 53 10.40 -20.82 11.39
C GLY A 53 10.43 -20.63 12.91
N LYS A 54 10.27 -19.40 13.41
CA LYS A 54 10.22 -19.04 14.84
C LYS A 54 9.13 -17.99 15.09
N ARG A 55 7.92 -18.27 14.62
CA ARG A 55 6.75 -17.41 14.82
C ARG A 55 6.12 -17.69 16.18
N TYR A 56 5.56 -16.66 16.81
CA TYR A 56 4.76 -16.84 18.03
C TYR A 56 3.35 -17.36 17.76
N TYR A 57 2.85 -17.16 16.54
CA TYR A 57 1.50 -17.54 16.11
C TYR A 57 1.50 -18.52 14.93
N GLY A 58 0.47 -19.38 14.85
CA GLY A 58 0.27 -20.33 13.75
C GLY A 58 -0.30 -19.69 12.47
N GLY A 59 -0.40 -20.49 11.39
CA GLY A 59 -0.99 -20.07 10.12
C GLY A 59 -0.10 -19.13 9.28
N CYS A 60 1.22 -19.26 9.42
CA CYS A 60 2.23 -18.45 8.71
C CYS A 60 2.99 -19.30 7.67
N GLU A 61 2.33 -20.26 7.03
CA GLU A 61 2.97 -21.19 6.09
C GLU A 61 3.44 -20.49 4.81
N VAL A 62 2.82 -19.36 4.48
CA VAL A 62 3.08 -18.56 3.26
C VAL A 62 3.87 -17.27 3.57
N VAL A 63 3.93 -16.83 4.84
CA VAL A 63 4.48 -15.51 5.25
C VAL A 63 5.49 -15.52 6.40
#